data_AF-A0A4Q8QPJ2-F1
#
_entry.id   AF-A0A4Q8QPJ2-F1
#
_cell.length_a   1.000
_cell.length_b   1.000
_cell.length_c   1.000
_cell.angle_alpha   90.00
_cell.angle_beta   90.00
_cell.angle_gamma   90.00
#
_symmetry.space_group_name_H-M   'P 1'
#
loop_
_entity.id
_entity.type
_entity.pdbx_description
1 polymer ?
#
loop_
_entity_poly.entity_id
_entity_poly.type
_entity_poly.pdbx_seq_one_letter_code
_entity_poly.pdbx_strand_id
1 'polypeptide(L)'
;RLRGLGFIASGPRSPQPGAPYTYVTTKGFLSHFGLETLRDLPDMEMLEDAGLLSKDKMLAGEFPDPLPAHDEDQDDDEKAADWTETG
;
A
#
# COMPACT_ATOMS: atom_id res chain seq x y z
N ARG A 1 -8.95 -2.39 4.07
CA ARG A 1 -9.18 -0.99 4.53
C ARG A 1 -8.21 -0.02 3.82
N LEU A 2 -8.21 0.09 2.48
CA LEU A 2 -7.17 0.82 1.74
C LEU A 2 -7.28 2.35 1.86
N ARG A 3 -8.50 2.89 1.82
CA ARG A 3 -8.73 4.34 1.97
C ARG A 3 -8.30 4.84 3.35
N GLY A 4 -8.53 4.05 4.40
CA GLY A 4 -8.15 4.39 5.77
C GLY A 4 -6.65 4.34 6.03
N LEU A 5 -5.90 3.54 5.25
CA LEU A 5 -4.43 3.53 5.25
C LEU A 5 -3.84 4.65 4.39
N GLY A 6 -4.68 5.44 3.73
CA GLY A 6 -4.23 6.51 2.84
C GLY A 6 -3.63 6.02 1.53
N PHE A 7 -3.74 4.73 1.16
CA PHE A 7 -3.16 4.18 -0.08
C PHE A 7 -3.99 4.48 -1.33
N ILE A 8 -5.30 4.72 -1.17
CA ILE A 8 -6.18 5.09 -2.28
C ILE A 8 -6.98 6.36 -1.97
N ALA A 9 -7.26 7.14 -3.01
CA ALA A 9 -8.11 8.31 -2.99
C ALA A 9 -9.21 8.22 -4.07
N SER A 10 -10.22 9.08 -3.97
CA SER A 10 -11.23 9.21 -5.01
C SER A 10 -10.61 9.76 -6.29
N GLY A 11 -10.74 9.02 -7.38
CA GLY A 11 -10.35 9.44 -8.72
C GLY A 11 -11.40 10.32 -9.40
N PRO A 12 -11.11 10.76 -10.63
CA PRO A 12 -12.09 11.45 -11.47
C PRO A 12 -13.35 10.60 -11.63
N ARG A 13 -14.51 11.24 -11.45
CA ARG A 13 -15.81 10.60 -11.65
C ARG A 13 -16.44 11.14 -12.93
N SER A 14 -17.08 10.28 -13.71
CA SER A 14 -17.90 10.73 -14.84
C SER A 14 -19.05 11.63 -14.33
N PRO A 15 -19.37 12.73 -15.04
CA PRO A 15 -20.43 13.65 -14.63
C PRO A 15 -21.83 13.01 -14.68
N GLN A 16 -21.99 11.85 -15.33
CA GLN A 16 -23.28 11.19 -15.48
C GLN A 16 -23.89 10.81 -14.11
N PRO A 17 -25.18 11.09 -13.88
CA PRO A 17 -25.89 10.57 -12.71
C PRO A 17 -25.77 9.05 -12.63
N GLY A 18 -25.40 8.52 -11.47
CA GLY A 18 -25.18 7.09 -11.27
C GLY A 18 -23.83 6.55 -11.74
N ALA A 19 -22.94 7.36 -12.34
CA ALA A 19 -21.60 6.91 -12.68
C ALA A 19 -20.83 6.41 -11.44
N PRO A 20 -20.11 5.28 -11.55
CA PRO A 20 -19.37 4.68 -10.44
C PRO A 20 -18.20 5.57 -10.00
N TYR A 21 -17.79 5.39 -8.74
CA TYR A 21 -16.58 6.03 -8.22
C TYR A 21 -15.34 5.31 -8.72
N THR A 22 -14.39 6.06 -9.23
CA THR A 22 -13.05 5.57 -9.55
C THR A 22 -12.14 5.77 -8.34
N TYR A 23 -11.17 4.88 -8.18
CA TYR A 23 -10.12 4.99 -7.17
C TYR A 23 -8.77 5.14 -7.83
N VAL A 24 -7.91 5.96 -7.23
CA VAL A 24 -6.53 6.17 -7.66
C VAL A 24 -5.59 5.90 -6.50
N THR A 25 -4.38 5.42 -6.78
CA THR A 25 -3.32 5.28 -5.78
C THR A 25 -2.79 6.65 -5.37
N THR A 26 -2.31 6.74 -4.13
CA THR A 26 -1.73 7.97 -3.58
C THR A 26 -0.22 7.89 -3.52
N LYS A 27 0.43 9.00 -3.12
CA LYS A 27 1.86 8.98 -2.77
C LYS A 27 2.17 8.05 -1.60
N GLY A 28 1.24 7.86 -0.67
CA GLY A 28 1.41 6.94 0.46
C GLY A 28 1.55 5.48 0.02
N PHE A 29 0.83 5.10 -1.04
CA PHE A 29 1.04 3.80 -1.69
C PHE A 29 2.47 3.69 -2.24
N LEU A 30 2.89 4.67 -3.04
CA LEU A 30 4.24 4.67 -3.65
C LEU A 30 5.34 4.56 -2.59
N SER A 31 5.28 5.38 -1.53
CA SER A 31 6.26 5.36 -0.44
C SER A 31 6.27 4.05 0.33
N HIS A 32 5.12 3.40 0.53
CA HIS A 32 5.05 2.14 1.26
C HIS A 32 5.67 0.98 0.47
N PHE A 33 5.54 0.99 -0.86
CA PHE A 33 6.12 -0.03 -1.74
C PHE A 33 7.51 0.33 -2.28
N GLY A 34 8.12 1.43 -1.80
CA GLY A 34 9.44 1.87 -2.24
C GLY A 34 9.50 2.32 -3.71
N LEU A 35 8.37 2.76 -4.27
CA LEU A 35 8.26 3.23 -5.65
C LEU A 35 8.39 4.76 -5.69
N GLU A 36 9.13 5.30 -6.64
CA GLU A 36 9.15 6.75 -6.88
C GLU A 36 7.94 7.19 -7.72
N THR A 37 7.57 6.36 -8.70
CA THR A 37 6.49 6.62 -9.64
C THR A 37 5.69 5.36 -9.96
N LEU A 38 4.51 5.53 -10.56
CA LEU A 38 3.71 4.41 -11.06
C LEU A 38 4.36 3.69 -12.26
N ARG A 39 5.40 4.27 -12.87
CA ARG A 39 6.14 3.61 -13.95
C ARG A 39 7.10 2.55 -13.43
N ASP A 40 7.44 2.61 -12.15
CA ASP A 40 8.33 1.66 -11.49
C ASP A 40 7.57 0.41 -11.02
N LEU A 41 6.27 0.31 -11.35
CA LEU A 41 5.48 -0.87 -11.06
C LEU A 41 6.00 -2.07 -11.86
N PRO A 42 6.22 -3.23 -11.22
CA PRO A 42 6.56 -4.46 -11.92
C PRO A 42 5.44 -4.88 -12.87
N ASP A 43 5.82 -5.54 -13.96
CA ASP A 43 4.88 -6.10 -14.92
C ASP A 43 4.03 -7.21 -14.28
N MET A 44 2.89 -7.53 -14.91
CA MET A 44 1.96 -8.53 -14.36
C MET A 44 2.58 -9.93 -14.20
N GLU A 45 3.50 -10.32 -15.09
CA GLU A 45 4.20 -11.61 -14.99
C GLU A 45 5.09 -11.65 -13.73
N MET A 46 5.84 -10.58 -13.45
CA MET A 46 6.66 -10.48 -12.23
C MET A 46 5.82 -10.50 -10.95
N LEU A 47 4.62 -9.92 -10.98
CA LEU A 47 3.68 -9.95 -9.85
C LEU A 47 3.07 -11.34 -9.62
N GLU A 48 2.87 -12.11 -10.69
CA GLU A 48 2.43 -13.50 -10.64
C GLU A 48 3.55 -14.41 -10.10
N ASP A 49 4.77 -14.25 -10.58
CA ASP A 49 5.95 -14.99 -10.12
C ASP A 49 6.29 -14.71 -8.65
N ALA A 50 6.09 -13.47 -8.20
CA ALA A 50 6.24 -13.08 -6.79
C ALA A 50 5.10 -13.60 -5.89
N GLY A 51 4.07 -14.24 -6.48
CA GLY A 51 2.91 -14.75 -5.74
C GLY A 51 2.00 -13.66 -5.18
N LEU A 52 2.17 -12.41 -5.60
CA LEU A 52 1.41 -11.26 -5.10
C LEU A 52 0.03 -11.16 -5.75
N LEU A 53 -0.07 -11.58 -7.00
CA LEU A 53 -1.29 -11.50 -7.80
C LEU A 53 -1.47 -12.76 -8.65
N SER A 54 -2.71 -13.07 -8.99
CA SER A 54 -3.02 -14.11 -9.99
C SER A 54 -4.19 -13.63 -10.84
N LYS A 55 -4.02 -13.52 -12.17
CA LYS A 55 -5.08 -13.07 -13.08
C LYS A 55 -6.37 -13.88 -12.94
N ASP A 56 -6.25 -15.20 -12.83
CA ASP A 56 -7.40 -16.09 -12.71
C ASP A 56 -8.22 -15.80 -11.44
N LYS A 57 -7.54 -15.53 -10.32
CA LYS A 57 -8.19 -15.17 -9.05
C LYS A 57 -8.87 -13.81 -9.13
N MET A 58 -8.23 -12.81 -9.75
CA MET A 58 -8.84 -11.50 -9.95
C MET A 58 -10.11 -11.55 -10.82
N LEU A 59 -10.10 -12.36 -11.88
CA LEU A 59 -11.25 -12.56 -12.76
C LEU A 59 -12.38 -13.31 -12.06
N ALA A 60 -12.05 -14.24 -11.17
CA ALA A 60 -13.00 -14.94 -10.31
C ALA A 60 -13.58 -14.03 -9.20
N GLY A 61 -13.03 -12.83 -8.99
CA GLY A 61 -13.41 -11.94 -7.89
C GLY A 61 -12.76 -12.32 -6.55
N GLU A 62 -11.84 -13.29 -6.55
CA GLU A 62 -10.99 -13.66 -5.42
C GLU A 62 -9.82 -12.66 -5.34
N PHE A 63 -9.94 -11.66 -4.49
CA PHE A 63 -8.80 -10.80 -4.18
C PHE A 63 -7.82 -11.56 -3.28
N PRO A 64 -6.50 -11.45 -3.51
CA PRO A 64 -5.50 -12.07 -2.64
C PRO A 64 -5.71 -11.61 -1.18
N ASP A 65 -5.57 -12.54 -0.24
CA ASP A 65 -5.53 -12.20 1.18
C ASP A 65 -4.45 -11.14 1.43
N PRO A 66 -4.69 -10.17 2.32
CA PRO A 66 -3.69 -9.15 2.64
C PRO A 66 -2.40 -9.86 3.04
N LEU A 67 -1.30 -9.47 2.39
CA LEU A 67 0.05 -9.96 2.68
C LEU A 67 0.25 -10.01 4.20
N PRO A 68 0.86 -11.08 4.75
CA PRO A 68 1.26 -11.06 6.14
C PRO A 68 2.13 -9.83 6.33
N ALA A 69 1.75 -8.96 7.28
CA ALA A 69 2.58 -7.84 7.67
C ALA A 69 3.95 -8.42 8.03
N HIS A 70 4.98 -7.98 7.31
CA HIS A 70 6.35 -8.25 7.70
C HIS A 70 6.59 -7.36 8.93
N ASP A 71 6.22 -7.86 10.11
CA ASP A 71 6.73 -7.37 11.38
C ASP A 71 8.22 -7.77 11.41
N GLU A 72 9.08 -6.98 10.77
CA GLU A 72 10.50 -7.07 11.05
C GLU A 72 10.75 -6.36 12.37
N ASP A 73 11.04 -7.19 13.37
CA ASP A 73 11.62 -6.85 14.65
C ASP A 73 12.69 -5.76 14.49
N GLN A 74 12.47 -4.62 15.14
CA GLN A 74 13.54 -3.75 15.60
C GLN A 74 13.29 -3.43 17.07
N ASP A 75 13.45 -4.47 17.89
CA ASP A 75 13.92 -4.30 19.26
C ASP A 75 15.37 -3.77 19.23
N ASP A 76 15.72 -3.05 20.30
CA ASP A 76 17.04 -2.58 20.70
C ASP A 76 17.57 -1.27 20.09
N ASP A 77 17.20 -0.14 20.70
CA ASP A 77 18.18 0.63 21.50
C ASP A 77 17.44 1.58 22.45
N GLU A 78 17.16 1.11 23.67
CA GLU A 78 16.93 1.99 24.81
C GLU A 78 18.20 2.80 25.09
N LYS A 79 18.36 3.94 24.41
CA LYS A 79 19.25 4.98 24.91
C LYS A 79 18.51 5.85 25.90
N ALA A 80 18.55 5.40 27.16
CA ALA A 80 18.45 6.26 28.33
C ALA A 80 19.46 7.42 28.20
N ALA A 81 18.97 8.59 27.79
CA ALA A 81 19.66 9.85 28.03
C ALA A 81 19.07 10.45 29.31
N ASP A 82 19.68 10.05 30.42
CA ASP A 82 19.65 10.75 31.69
C ASP A 82 20.05 12.21 31.46
N TRP A 83 19.08 13.11 31.36
CA TRP A 83 19.31 14.55 31.42
C TRP A 83 19.12 14.98 32.87
N THR A 84 20.16 14.84 33.69
CA THR A 84 20.27 15.65 34.89
C THR A 84 20.50 17.10 34.46
N GLU A 85 19.50 17.97 34.60
CA GLU A 85 19.80 19.39 34.77
C GLU A 85 18.76 20.08 35.66
N THR A 86 19.35 20.72 36.65
CA THR A 86 18.82 21.51 37.77
C THR A 86 17.86 22.63 37.38
N GLY A 87 16.86 22.85 38.24
CA GLY A 87 16.04 24.07 38.32
C GLY A 87 15.29 24.12 39.64
#